data_AF-A0A356AIY2-F1
#
_entry.id   AF-A0A356AIY2-F1
#
_cell.length_a   1.000
_cell.length_b   1.000
_cell.length_c   1.000
_cell.angle_alpha   90.00
_cell.angle_beta   90.00
_cell.angle_gamma   90.00
#
_symmetry.space_group_name_H-M   'P 1'
#
loop_
_entity.id
_entity.type
_entity.pdbx_description
1 polymer ?
#
loop_
_entity_poly.entity_id
_entity_poly.type
_entity_poly.pdbx_seq_one_letter_code
_entity_poly.pdbx_strand_id
1 'polypeptide(L)'
;MYLYRNQMLTKGMFSFFLILAVVCESLFSGSVFIGSAANPDLFYQPVFDLSGRISDDSLYRVKNNHKYFDLNLMGGLGYPTLNHYTSLTDEDYMFTMKKLGYSSYWMEVGSQDGSLLTDALLGNRYTVVQSREVKPEDDVVYQNDWYAILKNKYRMSFGTVMSSQDISKSEYLPDAMRMEIQQSIFEQLFHSSKKLVTEYEYSSSENLKCTKTKNGTVMIKEDPETNGTLSYDILLEGTQTLYLDCFDKLTNNLSEPINNSFHVSVNDRTVQSMYPAQKENGLLNLGTFTDELVRVRLTVYKDVSAKSFGIYGMDLSTLGTALDSAPSVSLKQQGNAVSGTVTASGNDRYLFLPLPFQKGYTATVNGKDAQIFRVFDDFMAIKLSDGENQVSVSYLPPGFRAGIVISGFGVVLLPFLLYALKKRKFPRLRGILENFVFLLFKLLAALVFVGIYIFPVIVYWAG
;
A
#
# COMPACT_ATOMS: atom_id res chain seq x y z
N MET A 1 21.78 40.54 14.33
CA MET A 1 23.07 40.01 14.85
C MET A 1 24.25 40.95 14.61
N TYR A 2 24.40 41.52 13.41
CA TYR A 2 25.46 42.49 13.06
C TYR A 2 25.52 43.70 14.01
N LEU A 3 24.39 44.35 14.28
CA LEU A 3 24.32 45.53 15.16
C LEU A 3 24.77 45.23 16.59
N TYR A 4 24.39 44.07 17.15
CA TYR A 4 24.84 43.64 18.48
C TYR A 4 26.35 43.35 18.50
N ARG A 5 26.90 42.70 17.46
CA ARG A 5 28.34 42.42 17.36
C ARG A 5 29.18 43.70 17.22
N ASN A 6 28.64 44.74 16.61
CA ASN A 6 29.28 46.06 16.50
C ASN A 6 28.93 47.01 17.67
N GLN A 7 28.40 46.48 18.78
CA GLN A 7 28.02 47.23 19.99
C GLN A 7 26.98 48.35 19.78
N MET A 8 26.26 48.33 18.65
CA MET A 8 25.19 49.29 18.34
C MET A 8 23.86 48.94 19.02
N LEU A 9 23.77 47.77 19.68
CA LEU A 9 22.63 47.34 20.48
C LEU A 9 23.13 46.81 21.83
N THR A 10 22.43 47.17 22.91
CA THR A 10 22.68 46.55 24.22
C THR A 10 22.22 45.09 24.24
N LYS A 11 22.75 44.29 25.16
CA LYS A 11 22.32 42.89 25.34
C LYS A 11 20.81 42.78 25.59
N GLY A 12 20.25 43.67 26.42
CA GLY A 12 18.81 43.70 26.69
C GLY A 12 17.98 43.97 25.43
N MET A 13 18.36 44.96 24.63
CA MET A 13 17.66 45.28 23.38
C MET A 13 17.81 44.15 22.35
N PHE A 14 19.00 43.57 22.20
CA PHE A 14 19.21 42.45 21.30
C PHE A 14 18.37 41.22 21.70
N SER A 15 18.34 40.89 23.00
CA SER A 15 17.47 39.83 23.52
C SER A 15 15.99 40.13 23.28
N PHE A 16 15.54 41.37 23.49
CA PHE A 16 14.17 41.78 23.22
C PHE A 16 13.79 41.59 21.75
N PHE A 17 14.59 42.10 20.81
CA PHE A 17 14.31 41.93 19.38
C PHE A 17 14.37 40.47 18.93
N LEU A 18 15.25 39.66 19.53
CA LEU A 18 15.33 38.24 19.20
C LEU A 18 14.10 37.49 19.71
N ILE A 19 13.62 37.79 20.93
CA ILE A 19 12.36 37.24 21.44
C ILE A 19 11.20 37.70 20.56
N LEU A 20 11.14 38.98 20.20
CA LEU A 20 10.09 39.51 19.33
C LEU A 20 10.09 38.81 17.97
N ALA A 21 11.26 38.60 17.36
CA ALA A 21 11.37 37.87 16.10
C ALA A 21 10.89 36.42 16.25
N VAL A 22 11.28 35.72 17.32
CA VAL A 22 10.80 34.35 17.59
C VAL A 22 9.29 34.32 17.78
N VAL A 23 8.71 35.26 18.52
CA VAL A 23 7.26 35.34 18.75
C VAL A 23 6.53 35.61 17.43
N CYS A 24 6.98 36.61 16.65
CA CYS A 24 6.38 36.92 15.35
C CYS A 24 6.47 35.74 14.39
N GLU A 25 7.64 35.10 14.28
CA GLU A 25 7.84 33.89 13.45
C GLU A 25 7.00 32.72 13.94
N SER A 26 6.86 32.54 15.25
CA SER A 26 6.02 31.47 15.82
C SER A 26 4.54 31.71 15.56
N LEU A 27 4.06 32.96 15.64
CA LEU A 27 2.69 33.32 15.31
C LEU A 27 2.41 33.16 13.81
N PHE A 28 3.33 33.64 12.96
CA PHE A 28 3.22 33.49 11.51
C PHE A 28 3.25 32.01 11.12
N SER A 29 4.28 31.27 11.55
CA SER A 29 4.41 29.84 11.28
C SER A 29 3.23 29.07 11.85
N GLY A 30 2.76 29.41 13.05
CA GLY A 30 1.56 28.83 13.65
C GLY A 30 0.34 29.05 12.76
N SER A 31 0.11 30.28 12.27
CA SER A 31 -1.03 30.57 11.37
C SER A 31 -0.94 29.90 10.00
N VAL A 32 0.28 29.60 9.52
CA VAL A 32 0.50 28.96 8.22
C VAL A 32 0.43 27.43 8.33
N PHE A 33 1.00 26.85 9.38
CA PHE A 33 1.20 25.40 9.50
C PHE A 33 0.22 24.72 10.48
N ILE A 34 -0.43 25.47 11.37
CA ILE A 34 -1.48 24.96 12.28
C ILE A 34 -2.83 25.40 11.70
N GLY A 35 -3.34 24.60 10.76
CA GLY A 35 -4.67 24.78 10.19
C GLY A 35 -5.80 24.32 11.11
N SER A 36 -7.03 24.71 10.78
CA SER A 36 -8.21 24.06 11.36
C SER A 36 -8.27 22.59 10.94
N ALA A 37 -8.80 21.73 11.80
CA ALA A 37 -9.02 20.33 11.44
C ALA A 37 -9.87 20.25 10.16
N ALA A 38 -9.48 19.36 9.24
CA ALA A 38 -10.18 19.20 7.98
C ALA A 38 -11.62 18.69 8.16
N ASN A 39 -11.88 17.95 9.24
CA ASN A 39 -13.18 17.42 9.61
C ASN A 39 -13.48 17.67 11.10
N PRO A 40 -14.75 17.80 11.49
CA PRO A 40 -15.14 17.92 12.90
C PRO A 40 -14.99 16.58 13.64
N ASP A 41 -14.88 16.63 14.98
CA ASP A 41 -14.71 15.42 15.82
C ASP A 41 -15.81 14.37 15.61
N LEU A 42 -17.06 14.80 15.37
CA LEU A 42 -18.20 13.93 15.11
C LEU A 42 -18.00 13.00 13.90
N PHE A 43 -17.18 13.40 12.93
CA PHE A 43 -16.83 12.56 11.78
C PHE A 43 -15.97 11.36 12.21
N TYR A 44 -15.05 11.57 13.15
CA TYR A 44 -14.10 10.55 13.57
C TYR A 44 -14.61 9.64 14.69
N GLN A 45 -15.60 10.07 15.48
CA GLN A 45 -16.20 9.27 16.54
C GLN A 45 -16.62 7.85 16.09
N PRO A 46 -17.41 7.66 15.02
CA PRO A 46 -17.78 6.32 14.58
C PRO A 46 -16.60 5.50 14.07
N VAL A 47 -15.51 6.14 13.63
CA VAL A 47 -14.28 5.44 13.20
C VAL A 47 -13.45 5.01 14.41
N PHE A 48 -13.28 5.88 15.41
CA PHE A 48 -12.58 5.56 16.65
C PHE A 48 -13.27 4.46 17.45
N ASP A 49 -14.60 4.41 17.39
CA ASP A 49 -15.40 3.38 18.02
C ASP A 49 -15.16 1.96 17.44
N LEU A 50 -14.53 1.86 16.26
CA LEU A 50 -14.07 0.59 15.71
C LEU A 50 -12.84 0.04 16.45
N SER A 51 -12.09 0.84 17.21
CA SER A 51 -10.86 0.40 17.89
C SER A 51 -11.14 -0.67 18.97
N GLY A 52 -10.28 -1.68 19.05
CA GLY A 52 -10.35 -2.71 20.09
C GLY A 52 -11.55 -3.67 20.02
N ARG A 53 -12.24 -3.71 18.88
CA ARG A 53 -13.46 -4.53 18.67
C ARG A 53 -13.16 -5.95 18.17
N ILE A 54 -12.00 -6.18 17.55
CA ILE A 54 -11.58 -7.52 17.12
C ILE A 54 -10.81 -8.21 18.25
N SER A 55 -11.32 -9.36 18.70
CA SER A 55 -10.65 -10.25 19.67
C SER A 55 -9.94 -11.40 18.93
N ASP A 56 -8.82 -11.10 18.28
CA ASP A 56 -7.97 -12.05 17.54
C ASP A 56 -6.51 -11.78 17.91
N ASP A 57 -5.81 -12.79 18.45
CA ASP A 57 -4.42 -12.68 18.90
C ASP A 57 -3.41 -13.22 17.86
N SER A 58 -3.91 -13.72 16.74
CA SER A 58 -3.08 -14.20 15.64
C SER A 58 -2.65 -13.05 14.73
N LEU A 59 -1.77 -13.34 13.78
CA LEU A 59 -1.43 -12.37 12.75
C LEU A 59 -2.54 -12.31 11.69
N TYR A 60 -3.08 -11.11 11.45
CA TYR A 60 -4.10 -10.82 10.45
C TYR A 60 -3.96 -9.38 9.96
N ARG A 61 -4.76 -9.02 8.95
CA ARG A 61 -4.99 -7.64 8.52
C ARG A 61 -6.46 -7.29 8.47
N VAL A 62 -6.76 -6.01 8.65
CA VAL A 62 -8.06 -5.39 8.45
C VAL A 62 -7.99 -4.51 7.22
N LYS A 63 -8.89 -4.74 6.26
CA LYS A 63 -9.05 -3.88 5.08
C LYS A 63 -10.30 -3.01 5.21
N ASN A 64 -10.38 -1.98 4.37
CA ASN A 64 -11.62 -1.24 4.14
C ASN A 64 -12.21 -1.69 2.80
N ASN A 65 -13.53 -1.77 2.71
CA ASN A 65 -14.21 -2.06 1.45
C ASN A 65 -14.14 -0.87 0.46
N HIS A 66 -14.20 0.36 0.98
CA HIS A 66 -13.96 1.61 0.24
C HIS A 66 -13.01 2.54 1.01
N LYS A 67 -12.51 3.59 0.36
CA LYS A 67 -11.75 4.64 1.07
C LYS A 67 -12.69 5.60 1.82
N TYR A 68 -13.17 5.17 2.99
CA TYR A 68 -14.10 5.94 3.83
C TYR A 68 -13.45 7.12 4.57
N PHE A 69 -12.19 6.96 4.98
CA PHE A 69 -11.43 7.92 5.78
C PHE A 69 -9.93 7.78 5.49
N ASP A 70 -9.10 8.60 6.14
CA ASP A 70 -7.64 8.62 5.93
C ASP A 70 -7.02 7.24 6.16
N LEU A 71 -6.19 6.77 5.22
CA LEU A 71 -5.66 5.39 5.20
C LEU A 71 -4.93 5.02 6.50
N ASN A 72 -4.07 5.92 6.98
CA ASN A 72 -3.27 5.69 8.19
C ASN A 72 -4.12 5.59 9.46
N LEU A 73 -5.40 6.01 9.43
CA LEU A 73 -6.27 5.96 10.59
C LEU A 73 -6.51 4.51 11.03
N MET A 74 -6.63 3.55 10.11
CA MET A 74 -6.77 2.13 10.48
C MET A 74 -5.59 1.63 11.31
N GLY A 75 -4.36 1.97 10.91
CA GLY A 75 -3.17 1.67 11.71
C GLY A 75 -3.18 2.40 13.05
N GLY A 76 -3.64 3.66 13.06
CA GLY A 76 -3.82 4.46 14.27
C GLY A 76 -4.85 3.90 15.26
N LEU A 77 -5.87 3.17 14.79
CA LEU A 77 -6.83 2.44 15.63
C LEU A 77 -6.23 1.20 16.31
N GLY A 78 -5.00 0.82 15.93
CA GLY A 78 -4.31 -0.38 16.41
C GLY A 78 -4.52 -1.61 15.54
N TYR A 79 -5.12 -1.49 14.36
CA TYR A 79 -5.31 -2.62 13.45
C TYR A 79 -4.15 -2.77 12.45
N PRO A 80 -3.56 -3.96 12.31
CA PRO A 80 -2.67 -4.23 11.18
C PRO A 80 -3.46 -4.12 9.88
N THR A 81 -2.93 -3.42 8.89
CA THR A 81 -3.66 -3.10 7.65
C THR A 81 -2.70 -2.93 6.48
N LEU A 82 -3.21 -3.07 5.26
CA LEU A 82 -2.50 -2.68 4.04
C LEU A 82 -2.62 -1.17 3.76
N ASN A 83 -3.58 -0.49 4.40
CA ASN A 83 -3.78 0.95 4.26
C ASN A 83 -2.56 1.71 4.74
N HIS A 84 -1.88 2.40 3.82
CA HIS A 84 -0.71 3.19 4.18
C HIS A 84 -0.50 4.39 3.27
N TYR A 85 -0.10 5.50 3.88
CA TYR A 85 0.37 6.70 3.22
C TYR A 85 1.65 7.20 3.90
N THR A 86 2.75 7.20 3.17
CA THR A 86 4.03 7.79 3.60
C THR A 86 4.93 8.05 2.38
N SER A 87 5.82 9.03 2.49
CA SER A 87 6.87 9.27 1.48
C SER A 87 7.96 8.20 1.46
N LEU A 88 7.86 7.20 2.35
CA LEU A 88 8.78 6.06 2.45
C LEU A 88 8.19 4.78 1.85
N THR A 89 7.01 4.84 1.22
CA THR A 89 6.40 3.67 0.57
C THR A 89 7.24 3.33 -0.65
N ASP A 90 7.71 2.08 -0.72
CA ASP A 90 8.52 1.62 -1.84
C ASP A 90 7.69 1.51 -3.12
N GLU A 91 8.29 1.86 -4.26
CA GLU A 91 7.64 1.79 -5.56
C GLU A 91 7.26 0.35 -5.93
N ASP A 92 8.12 -0.62 -5.65
CA ASP A 92 7.87 -2.03 -5.92
C ASP A 92 6.64 -2.51 -5.15
N TYR A 93 6.48 -2.09 -3.89
CA TYR A 93 5.29 -2.39 -3.11
C TYR A 93 4.04 -1.79 -3.76
N MET A 94 4.06 -0.50 -4.11
CA MET A 94 2.90 0.16 -4.73
C MET A 94 2.48 -0.53 -6.04
N PHE A 95 3.46 -0.91 -6.87
CA PHE A 95 3.22 -1.55 -8.16
C PHE A 95 2.73 -2.98 -8.00
N THR A 96 3.27 -3.72 -7.03
CA THR A 96 2.78 -5.04 -6.64
C THR A 96 1.30 -4.97 -6.25
N MET A 97 0.93 -4.03 -5.37
CA MET A 97 -0.45 -3.87 -4.93
C MET A 97 -1.41 -3.53 -6.10
N LYS A 98 -0.96 -2.71 -7.06
CA LYS A 98 -1.72 -2.44 -8.31
C LYS A 98 -1.90 -3.70 -9.15
N LYS A 99 -0.89 -4.57 -9.27
CA LYS A 99 -1.00 -5.84 -10.02
C LYS A 99 -1.96 -6.83 -9.34
N LEU A 100 -1.95 -6.87 -8.01
CA LEU A 100 -2.87 -7.68 -7.20
C LEU A 100 -4.32 -7.16 -7.20
N GLY A 101 -4.54 -5.98 -7.78
CA GLY A 101 -5.86 -5.39 -7.96
C GLY A 101 -6.30 -4.48 -6.83
N TYR A 102 -5.41 -4.09 -5.91
CA TYR A 102 -5.71 -3.09 -4.88
C TYR A 102 -5.54 -1.68 -5.44
N SER A 103 -6.25 -0.75 -4.81
CA SER A 103 -6.13 0.68 -5.13
C SER A 103 -4.81 1.29 -4.69
N SER A 104 -4.17 2.04 -5.57
CA SER A 104 -2.96 2.80 -5.25
C SER A 104 -2.78 3.99 -6.19
N TYR A 105 -2.37 5.13 -5.64
CA TYR A 105 -2.07 6.36 -6.38
C TYR A 105 -1.15 7.26 -5.54
N TRP A 106 -0.37 8.12 -6.18
CA TRP A 106 0.55 9.06 -5.51
C TRP A 106 1.57 8.41 -4.54
N MET A 107 1.28 8.36 -3.24
CA MET A 107 2.12 7.65 -2.25
C MET A 107 1.24 6.80 -1.32
N GLU A 108 0.03 6.53 -1.77
CA GLU A 108 -1.00 5.82 -1.04
C GLU A 108 -1.17 4.40 -1.57
N VAL A 109 -1.22 3.45 -0.65
CA VAL A 109 -1.71 2.10 -0.88
C VAL A 109 -2.97 1.91 -0.07
N GLY A 110 -4.08 1.73 -0.77
CA GLY A 110 -5.37 1.40 -0.19
C GLY A 110 -5.58 -0.10 -0.11
N SER A 111 -6.23 -0.55 0.96
CA SER A 111 -6.65 -1.94 1.11
C SER A 111 -7.99 -2.24 0.42
N GLN A 112 -8.69 -1.21 -0.06
CA GLN A 112 -9.89 -1.35 -0.88
C GLN A 112 -9.57 -1.94 -2.25
N ASP A 113 -10.61 -2.45 -2.91
CA ASP A 113 -10.54 -3.30 -4.11
C ASP A 113 -9.81 -4.63 -3.81
N GLY A 114 -9.08 -5.18 -4.78
CA GLY A 114 -8.48 -6.52 -4.71
C GLY A 114 -9.45 -7.63 -5.14
N SER A 115 -9.10 -8.87 -4.81
CA SER A 115 -9.92 -10.04 -5.09
C SER A 115 -10.04 -10.90 -3.84
N LEU A 116 -10.99 -11.84 -3.79
CA LEU A 116 -11.08 -12.79 -2.68
C LEU A 116 -9.81 -13.64 -2.52
N LEU A 117 -9.11 -13.94 -3.63
CA LEU A 117 -7.82 -14.62 -3.60
C LEU A 117 -6.76 -13.75 -2.93
N THR A 118 -6.59 -12.50 -3.37
CA THR A 118 -5.53 -11.63 -2.84
C THR A 118 -5.84 -11.14 -1.43
N ASP A 119 -7.11 -11.02 -1.05
CA ASP A 119 -7.53 -10.76 0.32
C ASP A 119 -7.15 -11.92 1.24
N ALA A 120 -7.46 -13.15 0.85
CA ALA A 120 -7.04 -14.34 1.61
C ALA A 120 -5.51 -14.40 1.71
N LEU A 121 -4.81 -14.28 0.58
CA LEU A 121 -3.35 -14.39 0.50
C LEU A 121 -2.61 -13.37 1.38
N LEU A 122 -3.08 -12.13 1.39
CA LEU A 122 -2.48 -11.05 2.17
C LEU A 122 -2.99 -11.02 3.62
N GLY A 123 -3.78 -12.01 4.05
CA GLY A 123 -4.25 -12.15 5.41
C GLY A 123 -5.31 -11.11 5.81
N ASN A 124 -6.03 -10.52 4.85
CA ASN A 124 -7.19 -9.67 5.13
C ASN A 124 -8.30 -10.55 5.69
N ARG A 125 -8.36 -10.64 7.02
CA ARG A 125 -9.32 -11.49 7.73
C ARG A 125 -10.60 -10.73 8.08
N TYR A 126 -10.51 -9.42 8.17
CA TYR A 126 -11.62 -8.55 8.50
C TYR A 126 -11.72 -7.42 7.48
N THR A 127 -12.96 -7.03 7.18
CA THR A 127 -13.27 -5.91 6.27
C THR A 127 -14.17 -4.93 7.00
N VAL A 128 -13.78 -3.66 6.99
CA VAL A 128 -14.66 -2.56 7.41
C VAL A 128 -15.55 -2.18 6.23
N VAL A 129 -16.86 -2.14 6.48
CA VAL A 129 -17.90 -1.71 5.53
C VAL A 129 -18.74 -0.59 6.14
N GLN A 130 -19.56 0.09 5.35
CA GLN A 130 -20.62 0.92 5.93
C GLN A 130 -21.73 0.05 6.52
N SER A 131 -22.35 0.48 7.62
CA SER A 131 -23.43 -0.27 8.27
C SER A 131 -24.61 -0.58 7.36
N ARG A 132 -24.86 0.28 6.36
CA ARG A 132 -25.90 0.07 5.34
C ARG A 132 -25.54 -0.95 4.26
N GLU A 133 -24.28 -1.35 4.16
CA GLU A 133 -23.77 -2.34 3.20
C GLU A 133 -23.82 -3.77 3.77
N VAL A 134 -24.08 -3.92 5.07
CA VAL A 134 -24.16 -5.22 5.75
C VAL A 134 -25.36 -6.02 5.24
N LYS A 135 -25.11 -7.27 4.87
CA LYS A 135 -26.09 -8.24 4.40
C LYS A 135 -26.45 -9.25 5.50
N PRO A 136 -27.63 -9.89 5.45
CA PRO A 136 -28.04 -10.90 6.45
C PRO A 136 -27.07 -12.07 6.62
N GLU A 137 -26.34 -12.44 5.57
CA GLU A 137 -25.37 -13.54 5.55
C GLU A 137 -23.96 -13.15 6.05
N ASP A 138 -23.72 -11.88 6.35
CA ASP A 138 -22.40 -11.41 6.79
C ASP A 138 -22.08 -11.83 8.24
N ASP A 139 -20.83 -12.23 8.48
CA ASP A 139 -20.31 -12.53 9.81
C ASP A 139 -19.86 -11.23 10.50
N VAL A 140 -20.80 -10.55 11.17
CA VAL A 140 -20.58 -9.25 11.82
C VAL A 140 -19.88 -9.42 13.17
N VAL A 141 -18.67 -8.88 13.29
CA VAL A 141 -17.91 -8.84 14.55
C VAL A 141 -18.37 -7.67 15.43
N TYR A 142 -18.59 -6.52 14.81
CA TYR A 142 -19.01 -5.30 15.48
C TYR A 142 -19.73 -4.39 14.48
N GLN A 143 -20.69 -3.61 14.95
CA GLN A 143 -21.40 -2.62 14.13
C GLN A 143 -21.84 -1.43 14.99
N ASN A 144 -21.63 -0.23 14.47
CA ASN A 144 -22.22 1.01 14.99
C ASN A 144 -23.13 1.65 13.93
N ASP A 145 -23.55 2.90 14.11
CA ASP A 145 -24.49 3.55 13.19
C ASP A 145 -23.93 3.76 11.77
N TRP A 146 -22.60 3.79 11.61
CA TRP A 146 -21.94 4.15 10.35
C TRP A 146 -21.15 3.01 9.73
N TYR A 147 -20.48 2.20 10.54
CA TYR A 147 -19.55 1.17 10.08
C TYR A 147 -19.78 -0.17 10.77
N ALA A 148 -19.44 -1.24 10.06
CA ALA A 148 -19.37 -2.59 10.59
C ALA A 148 -18.01 -3.23 10.29
N ILE A 149 -17.56 -4.10 11.18
CA ILE A 149 -16.41 -4.98 10.96
C ILE A 149 -16.96 -6.36 10.64
N LEU A 150 -16.70 -6.82 9.42
CA LEU A 150 -17.09 -8.15 8.96
C LEU A 150 -15.89 -9.09 9.03
N LYS A 151 -16.14 -10.35 9.34
CA LYS A 151 -15.16 -11.42 9.25
C LYS A 151 -15.23 -12.06 7.87
N ASN A 152 -14.13 -12.03 7.11
CA ASN A 152 -14.09 -12.52 5.74
C ASN A 152 -14.25 -14.04 5.68
N LYS A 153 -15.17 -14.53 4.85
CA LYS A 153 -15.40 -15.98 4.65
C LYS A 153 -14.20 -16.68 4.05
N TYR A 154 -13.65 -16.15 2.95
CA TYR A 154 -12.47 -16.67 2.27
C TYR A 154 -11.22 -16.05 2.89
N ARG A 155 -10.50 -16.83 3.67
CA ARG A 155 -9.34 -16.40 4.46
C ARG A 155 -8.37 -17.56 4.66
N MET A 156 -7.12 -17.24 4.93
CA MET A 156 -6.08 -18.22 5.28
C MET A 156 -5.21 -17.69 6.44
N SER A 157 -4.26 -18.50 6.89
CA SER A 157 -3.22 -18.04 7.81
C SER A 157 -2.39 -16.90 7.21
N PHE A 158 -1.73 -16.12 8.06
CA PHE A 158 -0.79 -15.12 7.58
C PHE A 158 0.46 -15.82 7.04
N GLY A 159 0.50 -16.00 5.72
CA GLY A 159 1.47 -16.84 5.04
C GLY A 159 1.00 -18.29 4.86
N THR A 160 1.70 -19.00 3.98
CA THR A 160 1.43 -20.40 3.62
C THR A 160 2.69 -21.09 3.13
N VAL A 161 2.64 -22.41 2.98
CA VAL A 161 3.73 -23.17 2.37
C VAL A 161 3.47 -23.31 0.87
N MET A 162 4.37 -22.78 0.07
CA MET A 162 4.43 -23.02 -1.38
C MET A 162 5.54 -24.02 -1.72
N SER A 163 5.42 -24.71 -2.85
CA SER A 163 6.47 -25.54 -3.42
C SER A 163 7.07 -24.87 -4.64
N SER A 164 8.38 -24.91 -4.80
CA SER A 164 9.02 -24.46 -6.04
C SER A 164 10.39 -25.09 -6.19
N GLN A 165 10.58 -25.86 -7.27
CA GLN A 165 11.90 -26.42 -7.63
C GLN A 165 12.91 -25.31 -7.97
N ASP A 166 12.42 -24.17 -8.45
CA ASP A 166 13.23 -23.00 -8.80
C ASP A 166 12.49 -21.73 -8.37
N ILE A 167 12.77 -21.27 -7.14
CA ILE A 167 12.11 -20.12 -6.53
C ILE A 167 12.32 -18.82 -7.30
N SER A 168 13.38 -18.73 -8.13
CA SER A 168 13.65 -17.54 -8.94
C SER A 168 12.58 -17.29 -10.00
N LYS A 169 11.87 -18.33 -10.45
CA LYS A 169 10.75 -18.21 -11.39
C LYS A 169 9.52 -17.55 -10.78
N SER A 170 9.45 -17.49 -9.45
CA SER A 170 8.39 -16.81 -8.72
C SER A 170 8.79 -15.41 -8.28
N GLU A 171 9.98 -14.91 -8.67
CA GLU A 171 10.48 -13.59 -8.22
C GLU A 171 9.55 -12.45 -8.65
N TYR A 172 9.08 -12.49 -9.90
CA TYR A 172 8.22 -11.45 -10.49
C TYR A 172 6.86 -12.03 -10.89
N LEU A 173 5.81 -11.23 -10.72
CA LEU A 173 4.50 -11.52 -11.32
C LEU A 173 4.59 -11.32 -12.84
N PRO A 174 3.85 -12.11 -13.64
CA PRO A 174 3.89 -11.99 -15.09
C PRO A 174 3.39 -10.61 -15.55
N ASP A 175 3.96 -10.09 -16.65
CA ASP A 175 3.39 -8.94 -17.37
C ASP A 175 2.18 -9.41 -18.19
N ALA A 176 1.03 -9.47 -17.51
CA ALA A 176 -0.20 -10.05 -18.00
C ALA A 176 -1.41 -9.24 -17.52
N MET A 177 -2.60 -9.57 -17.99
CA MET A 177 -3.84 -9.00 -17.45
C MET A 177 -3.97 -9.36 -15.97
N ARG A 178 -4.57 -8.50 -15.14
CA ARG A 178 -4.66 -8.77 -13.69
C ARG A 178 -5.41 -10.06 -13.37
N MET A 179 -6.37 -10.46 -14.22
CA MET A 179 -7.02 -11.77 -14.16
C MET A 179 -6.03 -12.93 -14.30
N GLU A 180 -5.15 -12.87 -15.30
CA GLU A 180 -4.13 -13.89 -15.55
C GLU A 180 -3.11 -13.93 -14.40
N ILE A 181 -2.83 -12.77 -13.79
CA ILE A 181 -2.04 -12.69 -12.55
C ILE A 181 -2.74 -13.44 -11.40
N GLN A 182 -4.07 -13.32 -11.24
CA GLN A 182 -4.81 -14.11 -10.24
C GLN A 182 -4.65 -15.62 -10.48
N GLN A 183 -4.81 -16.06 -11.73
CA GLN A 183 -4.65 -17.47 -12.09
C GLN A 183 -3.21 -17.96 -11.82
N SER A 184 -2.20 -17.17 -12.22
CA SER A 184 -0.79 -17.53 -12.02
C SER A 184 -0.41 -17.64 -10.55
N ILE A 185 -0.88 -16.72 -9.71
CA ILE A 185 -0.67 -16.78 -8.25
C ILE A 185 -1.31 -18.05 -7.68
N PHE A 186 -2.55 -18.35 -8.08
CA PHE A 186 -3.27 -19.54 -7.64
C PHE A 186 -2.54 -20.83 -8.00
N GLU A 187 -2.09 -20.97 -9.25
CA GLU A 187 -1.34 -22.13 -9.74
C GLU A 187 -0.03 -22.33 -8.97
N GLN A 188 0.74 -21.24 -8.79
CA GLN A 188 2.04 -21.29 -8.12
C GLN A 188 1.94 -21.59 -6.63
N LEU A 189 0.94 -21.03 -5.94
CA LEU A 189 0.76 -21.23 -4.50
C LEU A 189 0.15 -22.58 -4.18
N PHE A 190 -0.92 -22.97 -4.88
CA PHE A 190 -1.71 -24.15 -4.53
C PHE A 190 -1.36 -25.40 -5.34
N HIS A 191 -0.41 -25.30 -6.29
CA HIS A 191 0.01 -26.44 -7.14
C HIS A 191 -1.17 -27.08 -7.87
N SER A 192 -2.13 -26.25 -8.28
CA SER A 192 -3.39 -26.68 -8.88
C SER A 192 -3.45 -26.24 -10.33
N SER A 193 -3.83 -27.14 -11.24
CA SER A 193 -4.17 -26.82 -12.62
C SER A 193 -5.64 -26.47 -12.82
N LYS A 194 -6.42 -26.34 -11.73
CA LYS A 194 -7.81 -25.92 -11.80
C LYS A 194 -7.89 -24.47 -12.28
N LYS A 195 -8.88 -24.19 -13.11
CA LYS A 195 -9.20 -22.84 -13.54
C LYS A 195 -9.92 -22.12 -12.39
N LEU A 196 -9.26 -21.14 -11.78
CA LEU A 196 -9.85 -20.30 -10.74
C LEU A 196 -10.70 -19.18 -11.35
N VAL A 197 -10.20 -18.58 -12.43
CA VAL A 197 -10.84 -17.42 -13.06
C VAL A 197 -11.25 -17.69 -14.49
N THR A 198 -12.41 -17.17 -14.90
CA THR A 198 -12.95 -17.28 -16.27
C THR A 198 -13.30 -15.90 -16.81
N GLU A 199 -12.69 -15.50 -17.92
CA GLU A 199 -13.06 -14.29 -18.67
C GLU A 199 -14.43 -14.45 -19.34
N TYR A 200 -15.21 -13.38 -19.35
CA TYR A 200 -16.47 -13.28 -20.06
C TYR A 200 -16.39 -12.21 -21.15
N GLU A 201 -16.80 -12.59 -22.36
CA GLU A 201 -16.92 -11.68 -23.49
C GLU A 201 -18.23 -10.88 -23.42
N TYR A 202 -18.24 -9.68 -24.00
CA TYR A 202 -19.44 -8.86 -24.09
C TYR A 202 -20.43 -9.44 -25.11
N SER A 203 -21.73 -9.32 -24.85
CA SER A 203 -22.81 -9.76 -25.74
C SER A 203 -23.13 -8.75 -26.83
N SER A 204 -22.98 -7.45 -26.55
CA SER A 204 -23.18 -6.39 -27.54
C SER A 204 -22.41 -5.11 -27.19
N SER A 205 -22.18 -4.28 -28.22
CA SER A 205 -21.64 -2.94 -28.08
C SER A 205 -22.45 -1.95 -28.90
N GLU A 206 -22.63 -0.74 -28.38
CA GLU A 206 -23.31 0.38 -29.03
C GLU A 206 -22.40 1.61 -29.00
N ASN A 207 -22.28 2.31 -30.13
CA ASN A 207 -21.42 3.50 -30.30
C ASN A 207 -19.96 3.27 -29.84
N LEU A 208 -19.44 2.05 -30.02
CA LEU A 208 -18.10 1.68 -29.58
C LEU A 208 -17.45 0.71 -30.55
N LYS A 209 -16.21 1.02 -30.90
CA LYS A 209 -15.29 0.09 -31.51
C LYS A 209 -14.29 -0.40 -30.45
N CYS A 210 -14.44 -1.66 -30.04
CA CYS A 210 -13.55 -2.32 -29.10
C CYS A 210 -12.53 -3.19 -29.84
N THR A 211 -11.24 -2.96 -29.60
CA THR A 211 -10.14 -3.69 -30.26
C THR A 211 -9.20 -4.26 -29.20
N LYS A 212 -9.13 -5.59 -29.10
CA LYS A 212 -8.09 -6.28 -28.33
C LYS A 212 -6.78 -6.27 -29.12
N THR A 213 -5.71 -5.80 -28.50
CA THR A 213 -4.35 -5.75 -29.07
C THR A 213 -3.39 -6.54 -28.18
N LYS A 214 -2.15 -6.76 -28.64
CA LYS A 214 -1.09 -7.35 -27.80
C LYS A 214 -0.75 -6.52 -26.56
N ASN A 215 -1.07 -5.23 -26.58
CA ASN A 215 -0.74 -4.28 -25.51
C ASN A 215 -1.94 -3.98 -24.60
N GLY A 216 -3.07 -4.69 -24.78
CA GLY A 216 -4.31 -4.47 -24.04
C GLY A 216 -5.48 -4.11 -24.95
N THR A 217 -6.53 -3.55 -24.37
CA THR A 217 -7.79 -3.23 -25.04
C THR A 217 -7.91 -1.73 -25.29
N VAL A 218 -8.30 -1.38 -26.50
CA VAL A 218 -8.63 -0.01 -26.91
C VAL A 218 -10.12 0.08 -27.23
N MET A 219 -10.79 1.07 -26.66
CA MET A 219 -12.20 1.40 -26.90
C MET A 219 -12.28 2.83 -27.43
N ILE A 220 -12.85 2.98 -28.62
CA ILE A 220 -13.04 4.29 -29.27
C ILE A 220 -14.51 4.47 -29.54
N LYS A 221 -15.06 5.62 -29.16
CA LYS A 221 -16.45 5.98 -29.49
C LYS A 221 -16.57 6.30 -30.97
N GLU A 222 -17.60 5.77 -31.62
CA GLU A 222 -17.83 6.02 -33.05
C GLU A 222 -18.35 7.44 -33.29
N ASP A 223 -19.27 7.88 -32.43
CA ASP A 223 -19.71 9.25 -32.26
C ASP A 223 -19.17 9.81 -30.91
N PRO A 224 -18.23 10.78 -30.95
CA PRO A 224 -17.64 11.38 -29.75
C PRO A 224 -18.64 12.13 -28.85
N GLU A 225 -19.78 12.57 -29.37
CA GLU A 225 -20.76 13.38 -28.62
C GLU A 225 -21.71 12.53 -27.78
N THR A 226 -21.85 11.25 -28.10
CA THR A 226 -22.71 10.31 -27.37
C THR A 226 -21.87 9.32 -26.56
N ASN A 227 -22.45 8.77 -25.50
CA ASN A 227 -21.78 7.74 -24.71
C ASN A 227 -21.80 6.41 -25.46
N GLY A 228 -20.76 5.60 -25.24
CA GLY A 228 -20.73 4.21 -25.68
C GLY A 228 -21.39 3.29 -24.66
N THR A 229 -21.81 2.10 -25.08
CA THR A 229 -22.27 1.04 -24.17
C THR A 229 -21.66 -0.30 -24.52
N LEU A 230 -21.12 -1.01 -23.52
CA LEU A 230 -20.77 -2.43 -23.58
C LEU A 230 -21.73 -3.21 -22.67
N SER A 231 -22.39 -4.22 -23.23
CA SER A 231 -23.34 -5.07 -22.50
C SER A 231 -22.82 -6.49 -22.41
N TYR A 232 -23.00 -7.12 -21.26
CA TYR A 232 -22.64 -8.50 -20.98
C TYR A 232 -23.86 -9.24 -20.46
N ASP A 233 -24.16 -10.39 -21.07
CA ASP A 233 -25.15 -11.36 -20.61
C ASP A 233 -24.40 -12.62 -20.17
N ILE A 234 -24.10 -12.71 -18.87
CA ILE A 234 -23.23 -13.73 -18.31
C ILE A 234 -24.09 -14.82 -17.67
N LEU A 235 -24.20 -15.98 -18.32
CA LEU A 235 -24.79 -17.16 -17.70
C LEU A 235 -23.75 -17.84 -16.81
N LEU A 236 -23.97 -17.80 -15.50
CA LEU A 236 -23.07 -18.41 -14.53
C LEU A 236 -23.48 -19.85 -14.24
N GLU A 237 -22.46 -20.71 -14.17
CA GLU A 237 -22.55 -22.07 -13.63
C GLU A 237 -21.77 -22.12 -12.31
N GLY A 238 -22.41 -22.62 -11.26
CA GLY A 238 -21.89 -22.61 -9.91
C GLY A 238 -21.87 -21.21 -9.27
N THR A 239 -21.26 -21.13 -8.08
CA THR A 239 -21.11 -19.86 -7.35
C THR A 239 -19.83 -19.15 -7.75
N GLN A 240 -19.95 -17.95 -8.30
CA GLN A 240 -18.82 -17.12 -8.71
C GLN A 240 -18.93 -15.69 -8.20
N THR A 241 -17.78 -15.06 -7.92
CA THR A 241 -17.69 -13.60 -7.74
C THR A 241 -17.16 -12.97 -9.00
N LEU A 242 -17.92 -12.02 -9.55
CA LEU A 242 -17.56 -11.30 -10.77
C LEU A 242 -16.71 -10.07 -10.45
N TYR A 243 -15.69 -9.82 -11.26
CA TYR A 243 -14.83 -8.66 -11.18
C TYR A 243 -14.74 -7.96 -12.53
N LEU A 244 -14.81 -6.63 -12.53
CA LEU A 244 -14.42 -5.79 -13.67
C LEU A 244 -13.01 -5.27 -13.43
N ASP A 245 -12.17 -5.35 -14.47
CA ASP A 245 -10.87 -4.70 -14.50
C ASP A 245 -10.80 -3.63 -15.59
N CYS A 246 -10.12 -2.54 -15.29
CA CYS A 246 -9.62 -1.57 -16.25
C CYS A 246 -8.36 -0.92 -15.70
N PHE A 247 -7.21 -1.33 -16.23
CA PHE A 247 -5.88 -0.92 -15.79
C PHE A 247 -4.93 -0.72 -16.96
N ASP A 248 -4.04 0.27 -16.86
CA ASP A 248 -3.13 0.64 -17.94
C ASP A 248 -1.65 0.55 -17.53
N LYS A 249 -1.24 1.32 -16.53
CA LYS A 249 0.18 1.52 -16.22
C LYS A 249 0.49 1.47 -14.73
N LEU A 250 1.70 0.98 -14.44
CA LEU A 250 2.32 1.02 -13.12
C LEU A 250 2.98 2.38 -12.93
N THR A 251 2.17 3.34 -12.49
CA THR A 251 2.62 4.69 -12.15
C THR A 251 2.01 5.12 -10.83
N ASN A 252 2.67 6.10 -10.20
CA ASN A 252 2.22 6.75 -8.99
C ASN A 252 1.60 8.12 -9.26
N ASN A 253 1.03 8.34 -10.46
CA ASN A 253 0.39 9.61 -10.76
C ASN A 253 -0.83 9.82 -9.84
N LEU A 254 -1.15 11.09 -9.58
CA LEU A 254 -2.39 11.45 -8.90
C LEU A 254 -3.62 11.05 -9.71
N SER A 255 -3.53 11.05 -11.04
CA SER A 255 -4.63 10.65 -11.92
C SER A 255 -4.08 10.00 -13.19
N GLU A 256 -4.79 8.98 -13.67
CA GLU A 256 -4.51 8.31 -14.94
C GLU A 256 -5.58 8.64 -16.00
N PRO A 257 -5.24 8.63 -17.30
CA PRO A 257 -6.18 8.92 -18.39
C PRO A 257 -7.46 8.08 -18.34
N ILE A 258 -7.37 6.82 -17.89
CA ILE A 258 -8.49 5.88 -17.77
C ILE A 258 -9.45 6.20 -16.60
N ASN A 259 -9.14 7.14 -15.71
CA ASN A 259 -10.01 7.41 -14.57
C ASN A 259 -11.37 7.98 -15.01
N ASN A 260 -12.44 7.60 -14.32
CA ASN A 260 -13.81 8.04 -14.54
C ASN A 260 -14.31 7.76 -15.97
N SER A 261 -13.91 6.62 -16.54
CA SER A 261 -14.28 6.26 -17.93
C SER A 261 -15.60 5.51 -18.01
N PHE A 262 -16.01 4.84 -16.94
CA PHE A 262 -17.17 3.95 -16.95
C PHE A 262 -18.19 4.31 -15.86
N HIS A 263 -19.46 4.20 -16.20
CA HIS A 263 -20.52 3.84 -15.26
C HIS A 263 -20.82 2.36 -15.38
N VAL A 264 -20.86 1.68 -14.24
CA VAL A 264 -21.00 0.23 -14.13
C VAL A 264 -22.30 -0.09 -13.43
N SER A 265 -23.13 -0.92 -14.06
CA SER A 265 -24.36 -1.43 -13.47
C SER A 265 -24.45 -2.95 -13.62
N VAL A 266 -25.05 -3.60 -12.63
CA VAL A 266 -25.28 -5.04 -12.57
C VAL A 266 -26.76 -5.26 -12.26
N ASN A 267 -27.46 -6.01 -13.09
CA ASN A 267 -28.91 -6.25 -12.98
C ASN A 267 -29.70 -4.94 -12.77
N ASP A 268 -29.40 -3.94 -13.61
CA ASP A 268 -30.00 -2.60 -13.62
C ASP A 268 -29.75 -1.75 -12.37
N ARG A 269 -28.85 -2.18 -11.46
CA ARG A 269 -28.43 -1.42 -10.29
C ARG A 269 -27.02 -0.87 -10.51
N THR A 270 -26.84 0.42 -10.28
CA THR A 270 -25.50 1.04 -10.31
C THR A 270 -24.62 0.44 -9.22
N VAL A 271 -23.47 -0.09 -9.63
CA VAL A 271 -22.40 -0.54 -8.73
C VAL A 271 -21.41 0.60 -8.53
N GLN A 272 -20.97 1.23 -9.62
CA GLN A 272 -20.03 2.34 -9.56
C GLN A 272 -20.29 3.34 -10.70
N SER A 273 -20.53 4.60 -10.36
CA SER A 273 -20.84 5.64 -11.36
C SER A 273 -19.63 6.14 -12.14
N MET A 274 -18.44 6.01 -11.55
CA MET A 274 -17.15 6.42 -12.10
C MET A 274 -16.09 5.36 -11.78
N TYR A 275 -15.72 4.56 -12.76
CA TYR A 275 -14.70 3.53 -12.65
C TYR A 275 -13.68 3.65 -13.80
N PRO A 276 -12.40 3.29 -13.58
CA PRO A 276 -11.72 3.36 -12.28
C PRO A 276 -11.74 4.79 -11.74
N ALA A 277 -11.85 5.01 -10.43
CA ALA A 277 -11.74 6.35 -9.83
C ALA A 277 -10.36 6.53 -9.19
N GLN A 278 -9.92 7.78 -8.97
CA GLN A 278 -8.59 8.06 -8.39
C GLN A 278 -8.32 7.21 -7.13
N LYS A 279 -9.29 7.17 -6.22
CA LYS A 279 -9.20 6.48 -4.92
C LYS A 279 -9.61 5.01 -4.97
N GLU A 280 -10.19 4.56 -6.09
CA GLU A 280 -10.82 3.25 -6.29
C GLU A 280 -10.51 2.78 -7.73
N ASN A 281 -9.24 2.42 -7.96
CA ASN A 281 -8.66 2.09 -9.26
C ASN A 281 -8.16 0.63 -9.36
N GLY A 282 -8.55 -0.20 -8.40
CA GLY A 282 -8.28 -1.63 -8.40
C GLY A 282 -9.30 -2.44 -9.20
N LEU A 283 -9.41 -3.72 -8.85
CA LEU A 283 -10.44 -4.63 -9.35
C LEU A 283 -11.79 -4.29 -8.72
N LEU A 284 -12.80 -3.99 -9.54
CA LEU A 284 -14.15 -3.69 -9.04
C LEU A 284 -14.92 -4.99 -8.85
N ASN A 285 -15.31 -5.29 -7.61
CA ASN A 285 -16.21 -6.40 -7.30
C ASN A 285 -17.64 -6.07 -7.76
N LEU A 286 -18.20 -6.90 -8.66
CA LEU A 286 -19.53 -6.75 -9.23
C LEU A 286 -20.61 -7.54 -8.47
N GLY A 287 -20.21 -8.40 -7.53
CA GLY A 287 -21.07 -9.24 -6.72
C GLY A 287 -20.79 -10.74 -6.85
N THR A 288 -21.41 -11.50 -5.96
CA THR A 288 -21.39 -12.96 -5.94
C THR A 288 -22.76 -13.48 -6.34
N PHE A 289 -22.78 -14.42 -7.27
CA PHE A 289 -23.99 -14.94 -7.91
C PHE A 289 -23.90 -16.47 -8.04
N THR A 290 -25.05 -17.16 -8.16
CA THR A 290 -25.08 -18.63 -8.28
C THR A 290 -26.13 -19.07 -9.28
N ASP A 291 -25.71 -19.84 -10.28
CA ASP A 291 -26.59 -20.50 -11.27
C ASP A 291 -27.65 -19.57 -11.90
N GLU A 292 -27.23 -18.34 -12.24
CA GLU A 292 -28.12 -17.29 -12.75
C GLU A 292 -27.51 -16.50 -13.92
N LEU A 293 -28.39 -15.83 -14.68
CA LEU A 293 -27.99 -14.87 -15.70
C LEU A 293 -27.74 -13.50 -15.05
N VAL A 294 -26.50 -13.02 -15.14
CA VAL A 294 -26.10 -11.70 -14.65
C VAL A 294 -25.92 -10.76 -15.82
N ARG A 295 -26.62 -9.62 -15.80
CA ARG A 295 -26.48 -8.57 -16.80
C ARG A 295 -25.57 -7.47 -16.30
N VAL A 296 -24.43 -7.26 -16.96
CA VAL A 296 -23.52 -6.16 -16.65
C VAL A 296 -23.55 -5.16 -17.81
N ARG A 297 -23.73 -3.88 -17.49
CA ARG A 297 -23.70 -2.80 -18.49
C ARG A 297 -22.65 -1.77 -18.10
N LEU A 298 -21.74 -1.49 -19.02
CA LEU A 298 -20.71 -0.47 -18.92
C LEU A 298 -21.09 0.68 -19.87
N THR A 299 -21.46 1.83 -19.33
CA THR A 299 -21.55 3.06 -20.12
C THR A 299 -20.17 3.70 -20.18
N VAL A 300 -19.66 3.90 -21.40
CA VAL A 300 -18.31 4.39 -21.69
C VAL A 300 -18.38 5.88 -22.03
N TYR A 301 -17.83 6.71 -21.17
CA TYR A 301 -17.91 8.18 -21.29
C TYR A 301 -16.90 8.75 -22.29
N LYS A 302 -15.75 8.11 -22.43
CA LYS A 302 -14.62 8.58 -23.24
C LYS A 302 -13.82 7.41 -23.80
N ASP A 303 -12.95 7.71 -24.76
CA ASP A 303 -12.01 6.72 -25.31
C ASP A 303 -11.09 6.18 -24.21
N VAL A 304 -10.82 4.88 -24.27
CA VAL A 304 -10.01 4.17 -23.27
C VAL A 304 -8.96 3.32 -23.96
N SER A 305 -7.74 3.38 -23.44
CA SER A 305 -6.68 2.42 -23.71
C SER A 305 -6.24 1.82 -22.38
N ALA A 306 -6.33 0.51 -22.24
CA ALA A 306 -6.03 -0.19 -20.99
C ALA A 306 -5.27 -1.49 -21.27
N LYS A 307 -4.10 -1.66 -20.66
CA LYS A 307 -3.30 -2.90 -20.65
C LYS A 307 -4.10 -4.13 -20.21
N SER A 308 -4.99 -3.97 -19.23
CA SER A 308 -5.86 -5.02 -18.71
C SER A 308 -7.29 -4.50 -18.66
N PHE A 309 -8.20 -5.19 -19.32
CA PHE A 309 -9.63 -4.83 -19.36
C PHE A 309 -10.48 -6.06 -19.59
N GLY A 310 -11.58 -6.18 -18.83
CA GLY A 310 -12.57 -7.22 -19.04
C GLY A 310 -13.31 -7.58 -17.76
N ILE A 311 -14.30 -8.45 -17.89
CA ILE A 311 -15.02 -9.04 -16.77
C ILE A 311 -14.57 -10.48 -16.61
N TYR A 312 -14.29 -10.91 -15.39
CA TYR A 312 -14.03 -12.30 -15.08
C TYR A 312 -14.76 -12.76 -13.84
N GLY A 313 -15.13 -14.04 -13.81
CA GLY A 313 -15.67 -14.72 -12.64
C GLY A 313 -14.60 -15.52 -11.92
N MET A 314 -14.59 -15.45 -10.59
CA MET A 314 -13.77 -16.28 -9.71
C MET A 314 -14.62 -17.40 -9.12
N ASP A 315 -14.24 -18.65 -9.38
CA ASP A 315 -14.94 -19.85 -8.91
C ASP A 315 -14.74 -20.06 -7.41
N LEU A 316 -15.83 -19.93 -6.64
CA LEU A 316 -15.75 -19.96 -5.18
C LEU A 316 -15.60 -21.36 -4.60
N SER A 317 -15.97 -22.39 -5.35
CA SER A 317 -15.78 -23.79 -4.93
C SER A 317 -14.30 -24.18 -5.00
N THR A 318 -13.63 -23.76 -6.07
CA THR A 318 -12.20 -23.96 -6.34
C THR A 318 -11.37 -23.14 -5.37
N LEU A 319 -11.73 -21.87 -5.17
CA LEU A 319 -11.07 -21.01 -4.16
C LEU A 319 -11.20 -21.61 -2.77
N GLY A 320 -12.42 -21.94 -2.32
CA GLY A 320 -12.67 -22.50 -1.00
C GLY A 320 -11.87 -23.78 -0.75
N THR A 321 -11.93 -24.72 -1.71
CA THR A 321 -11.17 -25.98 -1.63
C THR A 321 -9.66 -25.73 -1.49
N ALA A 322 -9.10 -24.79 -2.25
CA ALA A 322 -7.68 -24.48 -2.21
C ALA A 322 -7.26 -23.82 -0.90
N LEU A 323 -8.06 -22.88 -0.38
CA LEU A 323 -7.80 -22.22 0.89
C LEU A 323 -7.91 -23.19 2.07
N ASP A 324 -8.92 -24.06 2.08
CA ASP A 324 -9.12 -25.06 3.14
C ASP A 324 -8.00 -26.13 3.14
N SER A 325 -7.42 -26.40 1.97
CA SER A 325 -6.31 -27.35 1.81
C SER A 325 -4.93 -26.73 2.04
N ALA A 326 -4.86 -25.40 2.19
CA ALA A 326 -3.59 -24.69 2.35
C ALA A 326 -2.95 -25.04 3.70
N PRO A 327 -1.63 -25.34 3.74
CA PRO A 327 -0.94 -25.59 5.01
C PRO A 327 -1.06 -24.39 5.95
N SER A 328 -1.67 -24.60 7.12
CA SER A 328 -1.81 -23.56 8.13
C SER A 328 -0.47 -23.20 8.75
N VAL A 329 -0.26 -21.90 8.93
CA VAL A 329 0.96 -21.32 9.51
C VAL A 329 0.60 -20.60 10.81
N SER A 330 1.33 -20.87 11.89
CA SER A 330 1.11 -20.21 13.19
C SER A 330 2.23 -19.22 13.47
N LEU A 331 2.03 -17.95 13.05
CA LEU A 331 2.96 -16.85 13.30
C LEU A 331 2.39 -15.84 14.28
N LYS A 332 3.28 -15.25 15.09
CA LYS A 332 2.99 -14.13 15.97
C LYS A 332 4.01 -13.02 15.75
N GLN A 333 3.55 -11.78 15.84
CA GLN A 333 4.42 -10.61 15.83
C GLN A 333 4.74 -10.18 17.26
N GLN A 334 6.02 -9.94 17.54
CA GLN A 334 6.49 -9.31 18.78
C GLN A 334 7.55 -8.26 18.43
N GLY A 335 7.24 -6.99 18.70
CA GLY A 335 8.11 -5.87 18.36
C GLY A 335 8.43 -5.84 16.87
N ASN A 336 9.71 -5.94 16.52
CA ASN A 336 10.21 -5.92 15.15
C ASN A 336 10.40 -7.32 14.53
N ALA A 337 9.84 -8.36 15.14
CA ALA A 337 9.98 -9.75 14.66
C ALA A 337 8.62 -10.44 14.48
N VAL A 338 8.55 -11.31 13.48
CA VAL A 338 7.48 -12.27 13.25
C VAL A 338 8.09 -13.67 13.40
N SER A 339 7.54 -14.48 14.29
CA SER A 339 8.08 -15.80 14.58
C SER A 339 6.97 -16.83 14.83
N GLY A 340 7.29 -18.10 14.65
CA GLY A 340 6.35 -19.18 14.89
C GLY A 340 6.77 -20.51 14.28
N THR A 341 5.81 -21.42 14.16
CA THR A 341 6.03 -22.77 13.66
C THR A 341 5.29 -23.02 12.35
N VAL A 342 5.95 -23.76 11.47
CA VAL A 342 5.44 -24.12 10.15
C VAL A 342 5.82 -25.57 9.85
N THR A 343 4.83 -26.40 9.53
CA THR A 343 5.07 -27.77 9.08
C THR A 343 5.11 -27.80 7.56
N ALA A 344 6.16 -28.39 7.01
CA ALA A 344 6.31 -28.64 5.59
C ALA A 344 6.66 -30.11 5.34
N SER A 345 6.19 -30.66 4.22
CA SER A 345 6.48 -32.05 3.85
C SER A 345 7.10 -32.13 2.46
N GLY A 346 8.24 -32.81 2.38
CA GLY A 346 9.04 -32.97 1.17
C GLY A 346 10.05 -31.84 0.95
N ASN A 347 10.74 -31.93 -0.17
CA ASN A 347 11.78 -30.97 -0.56
C ASN A 347 11.19 -29.72 -1.22
N ASP A 348 12.01 -28.66 -1.28
CA ASP A 348 11.72 -27.43 -2.03
C ASP A 348 10.42 -26.73 -1.62
N ARG A 349 10.17 -26.77 -0.30
CA ARG A 349 9.11 -26.04 0.37
C ARG A 349 9.61 -24.69 0.86
N TYR A 350 8.79 -23.68 0.66
CA TYR A 350 9.08 -22.31 1.06
C TYR A 350 7.89 -21.76 1.84
N LEU A 351 8.16 -21.10 2.96
CA LEU A 351 7.17 -20.27 3.62
C LEU A 351 7.03 -18.98 2.81
N PHE A 352 5.87 -18.80 2.17
CA PHE A 352 5.44 -17.51 1.65
C PHE A 352 4.98 -16.62 2.80
N LEU A 353 5.51 -15.40 2.86
CA LEU A 353 5.13 -14.36 3.81
C LEU A 353 4.63 -13.13 3.04
N PRO A 354 3.39 -12.68 3.27
CA PRO A 354 2.84 -11.48 2.62
C PRO A 354 3.37 -10.20 3.29
N LEU A 355 4.70 -10.07 3.39
CA LEU A 355 5.42 -8.92 3.92
C LEU A 355 6.37 -8.39 2.84
N PRO A 356 6.53 -7.06 2.71
CA PRO A 356 7.34 -6.46 1.65
C PRO A 356 8.80 -6.93 1.71
N PHE A 357 9.41 -7.23 0.57
CA PHE A 357 10.81 -7.65 0.50
C PHE A 357 11.74 -6.44 0.68
N GLN A 358 12.34 -6.31 1.85
CA GLN A 358 13.23 -5.19 2.16
C GLN A 358 14.59 -5.63 2.72
N LYS A 359 15.65 -4.87 2.39
CA LYS A 359 17.03 -5.13 2.83
C LYS A 359 17.22 -5.19 4.36
N GLY A 360 16.30 -4.62 5.13
CA GLY A 360 16.34 -4.62 6.59
C GLY A 360 15.90 -5.94 7.24
N TYR A 361 15.35 -6.88 6.49
CA TYR A 361 14.91 -8.17 7.01
C TYR A 361 16.04 -9.18 7.12
N THR A 362 16.00 -9.98 8.19
CA THR A 362 16.82 -11.17 8.39
C THR A 362 15.93 -12.32 8.84
N ALA A 363 16.23 -13.54 8.38
CA ALA A 363 15.45 -14.72 8.72
C ALA A 363 16.34 -15.82 9.32
N THR A 364 15.73 -16.62 10.20
CA THR A 364 16.30 -17.87 10.71
C THR A 364 15.28 -18.99 10.59
N VAL A 365 15.76 -20.19 10.27
CA VAL A 365 14.98 -21.44 10.26
C VAL A 365 15.72 -22.45 11.12
N ASN A 366 15.04 -22.98 12.14
CA ASN A 366 15.60 -23.93 13.10
C ASN A 366 16.90 -23.42 13.76
N GLY A 367 16.93 -22.12 14.08
CA GLY A 367 18.06 -21.45 14.73
C GLY A 367 19.26 -21.16 13.82
N LYS A 368 19.17 -21.42 12.51
CA LYS A 368 20.23 -21.11 11.54
C LYS A 368 19.78 -19.99 10.62
N ASP A 369 20.72 -19.13 10.21
CA ASP A 369 20.46 -18.06 9.24
C ASP A 369 19.89 -18.64 7.95
N ALA A 370 18.83 -18.01 7.46
CA ALA A 370 18.11 -18.43 6.27
C ALA A 370 18.05 -17.28 5.25
N GLN A 371 18.24 -17.62 3.98
CA GLN A 371 18.07 -16.68 2.89
C GLN A 371 16.59 -16.32 2.73
N ILE A 372 16.32 -15.03 2.54
CA ILE A 372 15.03 -14.50 2.13
C ILE A 372 15.06 -14.33 0.61
N PHE A 373 14.07 -14.92 -0.06
CA PHE A 373 13.85 -14.79 -1.50
C PHE A 373 12.74 -13.78 -1.75
N ARG A 374 12.92 -12.94 -2.77
CA ARG A 374 11.87 -12.09 -3.33
C ARG A 374 10.93 -12.97 -4.14
N VAL A 375 9.62 -12.84 -3.95
CA VAL A 375 8.59 -13.55 -4.71
C VAL A 375 7.39 -12.63 -4.96
N PHE A 376 6.67 -12.88 -6.06
CA PHE A 376 5.47 -12.14 -6.46
C PHE A 376 5.69 -10.63 -6.40
N ASP A 377 6.75 -10.19 -7.07
CA ASP A 377 7.27 -8.84 -7.11
C ASP A 377 7.80 -8.35 -5.77
N ASP A 378 7.02 -8.20 -4.70
CA ASP A 378 7.52 -7.55 -3.48
C ASP A 378 7.27 -8.35 -2.21
N PHE A 379 7.07 -9.66 -2.27
CA PHE A 379 6.89 -10.48 -1.06
C PHE A 379 8.10 -11.35 -0.74
N MET A 380 8.07 -11.95 0.45
CA MET A 380 9.15 -12.79 0.94
C MET A 380 8.80 -14.27 0.87
N ALA A 381 9.79 -15.09 0.51
CA ALA A 381 9.78 -16.53 0.68
C ALA A 381 11.02 -16.99 1.45
N ILE A 382 10.87 -17.99 2.32
CA ILE A 382 11.97 -18.55 3.12
C ILE A 382 11.97 -20.07 2.95
N LYS A 383 13.13 -20.64 2.58
CA LYS A 383 13.24 -22.10 2.38
C LYS A 383 13.05 -22.84 3.71
N LEU A 384 12.21 -23.87 3.69
CA LEU A 384 11.91 -24.73 4.84
C LEU A 384 12.66 -26.06 4.74
N SER A 385 12.91 -26.68 5.89
CA SER A 385 13.32 -28.08 5.99
C SER A 385 12.09 -29.00 6.01
N ASP A 386 12.28 -30.28 5.71
CA ASP A 386 11.24 -31.28 5.89
C ASP A 386 10.87 -31.43 7.37
N GLY A 387 9.57 -31.52 7.67
CA GLY A 387 9.04 -31.59 9.02
C GLY A 387 8.65 -30.24 9.62
N GLU A 388 8.75 -30.14 10.95
CA GLU A 388 8.43 -28.93 11.70
C GLU A 388 9.59 -27.93 11.65
N ASN A 389 9.28 -26.67 11.32
CA ASN A 389 10.24 -25.59 11.23
C ASN A 389 9.89 -24.49 12.23
N GLN A 390 10.87 -24.07 13.02
CA GLN A 390 10.80 -22.82 13.79
C GLN A 390 11.37 -21.69 12.93
N VAL A 391 10.50 -20.75 12.56
CA VAL A 391 10.86 -19.63 11.68
C VAL A 391 10.82 -18.34 12.49
N SER A 392 11.83 -17.49 12.33
CA SER A 392 11.83 -16.13 12.86
C SER A 392 12.37 -15.17 11.83
N VAL A 393 11.61 -14.11 11.56
CA VAL A 393 11.94 -13.03 10.63
C VAL A 393 11.94 -11.72 11.42
N SER A 394 13.05 -11.00 11.42
CA SER A 394 13.18 -9.73 12.14
C SER A 394 13.56 -8.61 11.20
N TYR A 395 13.06 -7.40 11.47
CA TYR A 395 13.35 -6.20 10.69
C TYR A 395 14.18 -5.21 11.48
N LEU A 396 15.25 -4.70 10.86
CA LEU A 396 16.00 -3.55 11.35
C LEU A 396 16.17 -2.54 10.21
N PRO A 397 15.64 -1.31 10.33
CA PRO A 397 15.76 -0.31 9.28
C PRO A 397 17.23 -0.08 8.89
N PRO A 398 17.57 -0.05 7.59
CA PRO A 398 18.89 0.34 7.14
C PRO A 398 19.32 1.68 7.74
N GLY A 399 20.54 1.75 8.25
CA GLY A 399 21.06 2.96 8.91
C GLY A 399 20.71 3.12 10.38
N PHE A 400 19.79 2.32 10.95
CA PHE A 400 19.42 2.43 12.37
C PHE A 400 20.62 2.26 13.32
N ARG A 401 21.46 1.25 13.07
CA ARG A 401 22.70 1.02 13.85
C ARG A 401 23.67 2.19 13.74
N ALA A 402 23.87 2.71 12.52
CA ALA A 402 24.73 3.87 12.30
C ALA A 402 24.19 5.13 13.00
N GLY A 403 22.86 5.32 12.96
CA GLY A 403 22.16 6.39 13.67
C GLY A 403 22.43 6.35 15.18
N ILE A 404 22.26 5.19 15.82
CA ILE A 404 22.56 5.02 17.25
C ILE A 404 24.02 5.37 17.56
N VAL A 405 24.96 4.90 16.75
CA VAL A 405 26.39 5.18 16.94
C VAL A 405 26.67 6.68 16.84
N ILE A 406 26.17 7.35 15.80
CA ILE A 406 26.35 8.79 15.59
C ILE A 406 25.71 9.61 16.71
N SER A 407 24.48 9.25 17.11
CA SER A 407 23.79 9.89 18.24
C SER A 407 24.57 9.72 19.54
N GLY A 408 25.10 8.51 19.81
CA GLY A 408 25.95 8.24 20.96
C GLY A 408 27.23 9.08 20.96
N PHE A 409 27.91 9.20 19.82
CA PHE A 409 29.06 10.10 19.67
C PHE A 409 28.68 11.55 19.95
N GLY A 410 27.54 12.02 19.45
CA GLY A 410 27.05 13.37 19.73
C GLY A 410 26.82 13.64 21.22
N VAL A 411 26.17 12.68 21.91
CA VAL A 411 25.92 12.76 23.36
C VAL A 411 27.22 12.80 24.17
N VAL A 412 28.25 12.05 23.77
CA VAL A 412 29.56 12.05 24.44
C VAL A 412 30.38 13.31 24.10
N LEU A 413 30.34 13.74 22.85
CA LEU A 413 31.12 14.88 22.37
C LEU A 413 30.61 16.20 22.95
N LEU A 414 29.32 16.32 23.21
CA LEU A 414 28.72 17.55 23.72
C LEU A 414 29.26 17.98 25.09
N PRO A 415 29.27 17.15 26.16
CA PRO A 415 29.92 17.48 27.43
C PRO A 415 31.41 17.78 27.29
N PHE A 416 32.12 17.04 26.43
CA PHE A 416 33.54 17.29 26.16
C PHE A 416 33.76 18.69 25.56
N LEU A 417 32.96 19.07 24.56
CA LEU A 417 32.96 20.40 23.97
C LEU A 417 32.65 21.47 25.01
N LEU A 418 31.59 21.29 25.81
CA LEU A 418 31.22 22.22 26.88
C LEU A 418 32.34 22.39 27.92
N TYR A 419 33.00 21.30 28.31
CA TYR A 419 34.14 21.33 29.23
C TYR A 419 35.35 22.04 28.62
N ALA A 420 35.71 21.72 27.37
CA ALA A 420 36.81 22.35 26.65
C ALA A 420 36.59 23.87 26.47
N LEU A 421 35.35 24.28 26.17
CA LEU A 421 34.92 25.67 26.08
C LEU A 421 35.03 26.39 27.43
N LYS A 422 34.55 25.76 28.52
CA LYS A 422 34.62 26.32 29.88
C LYS A 422 36.06 26.52 30.36
N LYS A 423 36.97 25.59 30.02
CA LYS A 423 38.38 25.63 30.44
C LYS A 423 39.30 26.43 29.50
N ARG A 424 38.78 27.01 28.41
CA ARG A 424 39.55 27.75 27.38
C ARG A 424 40.78 26.98 26.86
N LYS A 425 40.73 25.64 26.84
CA LYS A 425 41.93 24.81 26.67
C LYS A 425 42.53 24.75 25.25
N PHE A 426 41.91 25.37 24.23
CA PHE A 426 42.39 25.30 22.82
C PHE A 426 42.06 26.55 21.97
N PRO A 427 42.57 27.76 22.30
CA PRO A 427 42.18 28.99 21.60
C PRO A 427 42.59 29.05 20.12
N ARG A 428 43.77 28.53 19.76
CA ARG A 428 44.23 28.49 18.34
C ARG A 428 43.46 27.48 17.50
N LEU A 429 43.27 26.26 18.02
CA LEU A 429 42.53 25.21 17.34
C LEU A 429 41.06 25.63 17.12
N ARG A 430 40.47 26.29 18.12
CA ARG A 430 39.12 26.86 18.05
C ARG A 430 38.97 27.86 16.90
N GLY A 431 39.89 28.80 16.73
CA GLY A 431 39.82 29.77 15.64
C GLY A 431 39.92 29.11 14.25
N ILE A 432 40.78 28.11 14.11
CA ILE A 432 40.93 27.34 12.86
C ILE A 432 39.65 26.54 12.55
N LEU A 433 39.11 25.83 13.56
CA LEU A 433 37.87 25.06 13.43
C LEU A 433 36.66 25.96 13.17
N GLU A 434 36.53 27.09 13.86
CA GLU A 434 35.44 28.05 13.63
C GLU A 434 35.51 28.60 12.21
N ASN A 435 36.69 28.99 11.72
CA ASN A 435 36.86 29.45 10.34
C ASN A 435 36.54 28.35 9.32
N PHE A 436 36.99 27.12 9.57
CA PHE A 436 36.72 25.98 8.70
C PHE A 436 35.22 25.64 8.66
N VAL A 437 34.57 25.53 9.83
CA VAL A 437 33.12 25.26 9.93
C VAL A 437 32.33 26.40 9.30
N PHE A 438 32.74 27.65 9.50
CA PHE A 438 32.06 28.81 8.91
C PHE A 438 32.24 28.86 7.39
N LEU A 439 33.40 28.47 6.87
CA LEU A 439 33.64 28.30 5.42
C LEU A 439 32.76 27.19 4.87
N LEU A 440 32.72 26.02 5.52
CA LEU A 440 31.88 24.90 5.13
C LEU A 440 30.39 25.29 5.14
N PHE A 441 29.95 26.00 6.18
CA PHE A 441 28.58 26.50 6.28
C PHE A 441 28.26 27.48 5.15
N LYS A 442 29.17 28.41 4.83
CA LYS A 442 29.00 29.32 3.68
C LYS A 442 28.91 28.57 2.36
N LEU A 443 29.76 27.57 2.16
CA LEU A 443 29.75 26.74 0.95
C LEU A 443 28.43 25.96 0.84
N LEU A 444 27.98 25.33 1.93
CA LEU A 444 26.70 24.62 1.97
C LEU A 444 25.53 25.57 1.74
N ALA A 445 25.51 26.74 2.38
CA ALA A 445 24.47 27.75 2.19
C ALA A 445 24.44 28.24 0.74
N ALA A 446 25.60 28.47 0.12
CA ALA A 446 25.69 28.84 -1.28
C ALA A 446 25.20 27.71 -2.20
N LEU A 447 25.58 26.46 -1.93
CA LEU A 447 25.11 25.28 -2.68
C LEU A 447 23.59 25.11 -2.57
N VAL A 448 23.03 25.24 -1.38
CA VAL A 448 21.57 25.18 -1.15
C VAL A 448 20.89 26.35 -1.86
N PHE A 449 21.45 27.57 -1.77
CA PHE A 449 20.88 28.73 -2.44
C PHE A 449 20.85 28.56 -3.96
N VAL A 450 21.96 28.08 -4.54
CA VAL A 450 22.05 27.77 -5.96
C VAL A 450 21.07 26.65 -6.32
N GLY A 451 21.06 25.55 -5.58
CA GLY A 451 20.24 24.38 -5.89
C GLY A 451 18.73 24.63 -5.77
N ILE A 452 18.31 25.46 -4.80
CA ILE A 452 16.87 25.71 -4.55
C ILE A 452 16.36 26.94 -5.28
N TYR A 453 17.14 28.02 -5.40
CA TYR A 453 16.63 29.29 -5.91
C TYR A 453 17.14 29.65 -7.30
N ILE A 454 18.36 29.23 -7.68
CA ILE A 454 18.93 29.56 -8.99
C ILE A 454 18.67 28.45 -10.01
N PHE A 455 18.94 27.20 -9.63
CA PHE A 455 18.86 26.04 -10.54
C PHE A 455 17.46 25.83 -11.13
N PRO A 456 16.35 25.88 -10.37
CA PRO A 456 15.01 25.72 -10.96
C PRO A 456 14.67 26.83 -11.96
N VAL A 457 15.15 28.05 -11.74
CA VAL A 457 14.97 29.16 -12.69
C VAL A 457 15.74 28.88 -13.98
N ILE A 458 16.99 28.42 -13.88
CA ILE A 458 17.77 28.04 -15.06
C ILE A 458 17.07 26.93 -15.86
N VAL A 459 16.58 25.89 -15.18
CA VAL A 459 15.86 24.77 -15.82
C VAL A 459 14.59 25.26 -16.51
N TYR A 460 13.81 26.12 -15.85
CA TYR A 460 12.58 26.68 -16.42
C TYR A 460 12.80 27.52 -17.69
N TRP A 461 13.94 28.19 -17.83
CA TRP A 461 14.26 28.99 -19.01
C TRP A 461 15.03 28.21 -20.10
N ALA A 462 15.60 27.05 -19.76
CA ALA A 462 16.40 26.22 -20.68
C ALA A 462 15.62 25.06 -21.31
N GLY A 463 14.47 24.68 -20.74
CA GLY A 463 13.49 23.77 -21.32
C GLY A 463 12.22 24.51 -21.70
#